data_AF-A0A832TXW2-F1
#
_entry.id   AF-A0A832TXW2-F1
#
_cell.length_a   1.000
_cell.length_b   1.000
_cell.length_c   1.000
_cell.angle_alpha   90.00
_cell.angle_beta   90.00
_cell.angle_gamma   90.00
#
_symmetry.space_group_name_H-M   'P 1'
#
loop_
_entity.id
_entity.type
_entity.pdbx_description
1 polymer ?
#
loop_
_entity_poly.entity_id
_entity_poly.type
_entity_poly.pdbx_seq_one_letter_code
_entity_poly.pdbx_strand_id
1 'polypeptide(L)'
;MWALCTDLPIGSYLHRRRKAVKYDILVAGVGGQGVVLASRLLALAAMKAGFHVSTAETIGMSQREGSVSSHIRIGDEISGSLIPIGQADLLLGLEPAETVRNLPFLKEGGKVLVNTHAIPPASRPPGSPEYDPAALLSFLCAYYPDVFCSDFTELAEDVGTYRAANVAMLGAAAGARVLPFKEEILREILDAEIPEKYRAVNDAAFERARKCIRFISDP
;
A
#
# COMPACT_ATOMS: atom_id res chain seq x y z
N MET A 1 -64.24 -3.92 -25.47
CA MET A 1 -63.10 -3.10 -25.95
C MET A 1 -62.13 -2.87 -24.80
N TRP A 2 -61.31 -3.87 -24.44
CA TRP A 2 -60.07 -3.75 -23.64
C TRP A 2 -59.28 -5.04 -23.94
N ALA A 3 -58.37 -4.99 -24.90
CA ALA A 3 -57.42 -6.06 -25.18
C ALA A 3 -56.16 -5.78 -24.35
N LEU A 4 -55.80 -6.71 -23.47
CA LEU A 4 -54.58 -6.67 -22.68
C LEU A 4 -53.38 -6.89 -23.60
N CYS A 5 -52.51 -5.89 -23.62
CA CYS A 5 -51.21 -5.90 -24.27
C CYS A 5 -50.27 -6.80 -23.46
N THR A 6 -50.05 -8.03 -23.92
CA THR A 6 -48.98 -8.90 -23.44
C THR A 6 -48.08 -9.21 -24.61
N ASP A 7 -47.08 -8.37 -24.86
CA ASP A 7 -45.88 -8.72 -25.63
C ASP A 7 -44.81 -7.65 -25.40
N LEU A 8 -44.11 -7.74 -24.28
CA LEU A 8 -42.78 -7.13 -24.13
C LEU A 8 -41.77 -8.27 -24.07
N PRO A 9 -40.82 -8.37 -25.01
CA PRO A 9 -39.76 -9.37 -24.93
C PRO A 9 -38.88 -9.00 -23.73
N ILE A 10 -38.86 -9.89 -22.73
CA ILE A 10 -37.91 -9.85 -21.62
C ILE A 10 -36.54 -10.18 -22.23
N GLY A 11 -35.89 -9.16 -22.78
CA GLY A 11 -34.52 -9.22 -23.23
C GLY A 11 -33.63 -9.63 -22.06
N SER A 12 -33.04 -10.81 -22.15
CA SER A 12 -32.05 -11.32 -21.22
C SER A 12 -30.81 -10.42 -21.26
N TYR A 13 -30.82 -9.34 -20.47
CA TYR A 13 -29.62 -8.60 -20.09
C TYR A 13 -28.83 -9.47 -19.11
N LEU A 14 -28.22 -10.54 -19.62
CA LEU A 14 -27.10 -11.20 -18.96
C LEU A 14 -25.94 -10.20 -19.01
N HIS A 15 -25.93 -9.27 -18.03
CA HIS A 15 -24.72 -8.58 -17.64
C HIS A 15 -23.68 -9.67 -17.41
N ARG A 16 -22.69 -9.73 -18.30
CA ARG A 16 -21.51 -10.57 -18.15
C ARG A 16 -20.94 -10.18 -16.79
N ARG A 17 -21.20 -10.98 -15.74
CA ARG A 17 -20.71 -10.67 -14.39
C ARG A 17 -19.19 -10.58 -14.52
N ARG A 18 -18.64 -9.37 -14.43
CA ARG A 18 -17.20 -9.19 -14.25
C ARG A 18 -16.83 -10.05 -13.05
N LYS A 19 -15.72 -10.79 -13.17
CA LYS A 19 -15.16 -11.53 -12.03
C LYS A 19 -15.00 -10.52 -10.89
N ALA A 20 -15.58 -10.81 -9.73
CA ALA A 20 -15.47 -9.93 -8.57
C ALA A 20 -13.98 -9.70 -8.29
N VAL A 21 -13.58 -8.43 -8.26
CA VAL A 21 -12.22 -8.03 -7.92
C VAL A 21 -12.20 -7.76 -6.42
N LYS A 22 -11.18 -8.26 -5.73
CA LYS A 22 -10.85 -7.92 -4.34
C LYS A 22 -9.33 -7.79 -4.26
N TYR A 23 -8.86 -6.66 -3.73
CA TYR A 23 -7.44 -6.43 -3.46
C TYR A 23 -7.29 -5.56 -2.20
N ASP A 24 -6.65 -6.09 -1.17
CA ASP A 24 -6.47 -5.45 0.12
C ASP A 24 -4.99 -5.01 0.28
N ILE A 25 -4.75 -3.73 0.52
CA ILE A 25 -3.40 -3.16 0.74
C ILE A 25 -3.32 -2.61 2.17
N LEU A 26 -2.29 -3.02 2.90
CA LEU A 26 -1.96 -2.45 4.19
C LEU A 26 -0.71 -1.58 4.08
N VAL A 27 -0.78 -0.35 4.59
CA VAL A 27 0.38 0.53 4.73
C VAL A 27 0.66 0.70 6.21
N ALA A 28 1.89 0.43 6.66
CA ALA A 28 2.27 0.48 8.06
C ALA A 28 3.57 1.27 8.24
N GLY A 29 3.69 2.02 9.33
CA GLY A 29 4.88 2.80 9.64
C GLY A 29 4.71 3.61 10.91
N VAL A 30 5.57 4.60 11.10
CA VAL A 30 5.46 5.55 12.21
C VAL A 30 4.99 6.92 11.74
N GLY A 31 4.43 7.70 12.67
CA GLY A 31 3.93 9.04 12.40
C GLY A 31 5.00 9.92 11.74
N GLY A 32 4.59 10.62 10.66
CA GLY A 32 5.48 11.50 9.89
C GLY A 32 6.07 10.87 8.61
N GLN A 33 6.03 9.55 8.46
CA GLN A 33 6.56 8.88 7.25
C GLN A 33 5.61 8.94 6.03
N GLY A 34 4.39 9.46 6.20
CA GLY A 34 3.44 9.60 5.10
C GLY A 34 2.57 8.37 4.82
N VAL A 35 2.35 7.51 5.82
CA VAL A 35 1.44 6.33 5.75
C VAL A 35 0.04 6.71 5.24
N VAL A 36 -0.59 7.70 5.87
CA VAL A 36 -1.94 8.18 5.49
C VAL A 36 -1.95 8.78 4.08
N LEU A 37 -0.90 9.51 3.70
CA LEU A 37 -0.79 10.09 2.36
C LEU A 37 -0.66 8.99 1.30
N ALA A 38 0.23 8.01 1.50
CA ALA A 38 0.38 6.88 0.60
C ALA A 38 -0.93 6.09 0.44
N SER A 39 -1.63 5.85 1.57
CA SER A 39 -2.95 5.21 1.57
C SER A 39 -3.96 5.96 0.72
N ARG A 40 -4.08 7.27 0.93
CA ARG A 40 -4.98 8.14 0.16
C ARG A 40 -4.66 8.13 -1.33
N LEU A 41 -3.39 8.21 -1.71
CA LEU A 41 -2.97 8.20 -3.11
C LEU A 41 -3.35 6.89 -3.81
N LEU A 42 -3.12 5.75 -3.15
CA LEU A 42 -3.52 4.43 -3.64
C LEU A 42 -5.05 4.29 -3.76
N ALA A 43 -5.79 4.78 -2.75
CA ALA A 43 -7.25 4.76 -2.75
C ALA A 43 -7.83 5.60 -3.90
N LEU A 44 -7.33 6.82 -4.10
CA LEU A 44 -7.73 7.69 -5.22
C LEU A 44 -7.40 7.07 -6.58
N ALA A 45 -6.24 6.43 -6.72
CA ALA A 45 -5.86 5.73 -7.94
C ALA A 45 -6.80 4.53 -8.22
N ALA A 46 -7.14 3.75 -7.20
CA ALA A 46 -8.09 2.65 -7.32
C ALA A 46 -9.51 3.14 -7.68
N MET A 47 -9.99 4.22 -7.05
CA MET A 47 -11.27 4.85 -7.39
C MET A 47 -11.27 5.35 -8.83
N LYS A 48 -10.20 5.99 -9.27
CA LYS A 48 -10.03 6.46 -10.65
C LYS A 48 -9.99 5.31 -11.66
N ALA A 49 -9.48 4.16 -11.28
CA ALA A 49 -9.53 2.92 -12.07
C ALA A 49 -10.94 2.28 -12.11
N GLY A 50 -11.92 2.84 -11.41
CA GLY A 50 -13.31 2.39 -11.40
C GLY A 50 -13.61 1.32 -10.34
N PHE A 51 -12.74 1.14 -9.35
CA PHE A 51 -12.99 0.23 -8.23
C PHE A 51 -13.76 0.92 -7.10
N HIS A 52 -14.59 0.14 -6.40
CA HIS A 52 -15.05 0.51 -5.07
C HIS A 52 -13.89 0.46 -4.08
N VAL A 53 -13.80 1.43 -3.18
CA VAL A 53 -12.72 1.52 -2.19
C VAL A 53 -13.28 1.85 -0.81
N SER A 54 -12.78 1.17 0.21
CA SER A 54 -12.99 1.51 1.62
C SER A 54 -11.65 1.62 2.33
N THR A 55 -11.50 2.64 3.18
CA THR A 55 -10.26 2.88 3.93
C THR A 55 -10.55 2.99 5.42
N ALA A 56 -9.57 2.60 6.24
CA ALA A 56 -9.57 2.84 7.67
C ALA A 56 -8.12 2.98 8.17
N GLU A 57 -7.86 3.99 8.98
CA GLU A 57 -6.57 4.23 9.59
C GLU A 57 -6.62 4.06 11.11
N THR A 58 -5.56 3.46 11.66
CA THR A 58 -5.26 3.49 13.08
C THR A 58 -4.04 4.37 13.30
N ILE A 59 -4.19 5.40 14.12
CA ILE A 59 -3.11 6.34 14.46
C ILE A 59 -2.86 6.21 15.96
N GLY A 60 -1.66 5.77 16.33
CA GLY A 60 -1.23 5.65 17.71
C GLY A 60 -1.23 7.00 18.41
N MET A 61 -1.77 7.05 19.63
CA MET A 61 -1.95 8.29 20.42
C MET A 61 -0.65 8.89 20.98
N SER A 62 0.52 8.49 20.49
CA SER A 62 1.81 9.01 20.95
C SER A 62 2.02 10.44 20.44
N GLN A 63 2.61 11.31 21.27
CA GLN A 63 2.96 12.68 20.87
C GLN A 63 4.08 12.73 19.81
N ARG A 64 4.88 11.66 19.66
CA ARG A 64 5.92 11.50 18.63
C ARG A 64 6.05 10.03 18.22
N GLU A 65 6.26 9.77 16.93
CA GLU A 65 6.60 8.43 16.38
C GLU A 65 5.61 7.32 16.76
N GLY A 66 4.32 7.64 16.90
CA GLY A 66 3.29 6.63 17.12
C GLY A 66 3.16 5.69 15.92
N SER A 67 2.83 4.42 16.20
CA SER A 67 2.46 3.44 15.17
C SER A 67 1.28 3.95 14.35
N VAL A 68 1.38 3.83 13.03
CA VAL A 68 0.31 4.18 12.09
C VAL A 68 0.11 3.00 11.14
N SER A 69 -1.14 2.57 10.99
CA SER A 69 -1.54 1.63 9.95
C SER A 69 -2.73 2.15 9.17
N SER A 70 -2.74 1.92 7.86
CA SER A 70 -3.82 2.27 6.95
C SER A 70 -4.23 1.06 6.14
N HIS A 71 -5.50 0.69 6.26
CA HIS A 71 -6.15 -0.40 5.53
C HIS A 71 -6.83 0.18 4.30
N ILE A 72 -6.59 -0.41 3.14
CA ILE A 72 -7.19 -0.03 1.86
C ILE A 72 -7.80 -1.27 1.25
N ARG A 73 -9.12 -1.27 1.12
CA ARG A 73 -9.88 -2.40 0.58
C ARG A 73 -10.48 -2.02 -0.76
N ILE A 74 -10.10 -2.74 -1.81
CA ILE A 74 -10.43 -2.41 -3.19
C ILE A 74 -11.29 -3.52 -3.79
N GLY A 75 -12.43 -3.17 -4.39
CA GLY A 75 -13.25 -4.06 -5.19
C GLY A 75 -14.67 -4.29 -4.67
N ASP A 76 -15.39 -5.23 -5.30
CA ASP A 76 -16.86 -5.33 -5.23
C ASP A 76 -17.37 -6.08 -3.98
N GLU A 77 -16.51 -6.88 -3.35
CA GLU A 77 -16.86 -7.76 -2.22
C GLU A 77 -16.23 -7.28 -0.89
N ILE A 78 -16.24 -5.97 -0.65
CA ILE A 78 -15.70 -5.38 0.58
C ILE A 78 -16.79 -5.27 1.66
N SER A 79 -16.61 -5.98 2.78
CA SER A 79 -17.45 -5.89 3.98
C SER A 79 -16.68 -5.24 5.13
N GLY A 80 -16.97 -3.97 5.42
CA GLY A 80 -16.25 -3.18 6.43
C GLY A 80 -14.89 -2.65 5.95
N SER A 81 -14.29 -1.76 6.73
CA SER A 81 -13.09 -1.01 6.31
C SER A 81 -11.75 -1.63 6.74
N LEU A 82 -11.75 -2.47 7.77
CA LEU A 82 -10.54 -3.16 8.24
C LEU A 82 -10.27 -4.42 7.41
N ILE A 83 -9.01 -4.64 7.06
CA ILE A 83 -8.57 -5.87 6.40
C ILE A 83 -8.62 -7.00 7.44
N PRO A 84 -9.29 -8.13 7.17
CA PRO A 84 -9.24 -9.27 8.09
C PRO A 84 -7.83 -9.89 8.16
N ILE A 85 -7.54 -10.60 9.25
CA ILE A 85 -6.29 -11.38 9.39
C ILE A 85 -6.11 -12.33 8.19
N GLY A 86 -4.89 -12.38 7.66
CA GLY A 86 -4.53 -13.22 6.51
C GLY A 86 -5.20 -12.85 5.18
N GLN A 87 -5.60 -11.59 4.97
CA GLN A 87 -6.30 -11.16 3.74
C GLN A 87 -5.59 -10.06 2.95
N ALA A 88 -4.58 -9.37 3.49
CA ALA A 88 -3.84 -8.33 2.77
C ALA A 88 -3.02 -8.96 1.64
N ASP A 89 -3.22 -8.50 0.41
CA ASP A 89 -2.47 -8.88 -0.77
C ASP A 89 -1.08 -8.23 -0.81
N LEU A 90 -0.99 -7.00 -0.30
CA LEU A 90 0.23 -6.19 -0.29
C LEU A 90 0.39 -5.50 1.07
N LEU A 91 1.58 -5.63 1.65
CA LEU A 91 2.03 -4.87 2.81
C LEU A 91 3.14 -3.88 2.41
N LEU A 92 2.87 -2.59 2.56
CA LEU A 92 3.85 -1.51 2.43
C LEU A 92 4.30 -1.08 3.82
N GLY A 93 5.48 -1.55 4.22
CA GLY A 93 6.08 -1.27 5.51
C GLY A 93 7.10 -0.13 5.43
N LEU A 94 6.75 1.06 5.91
CA LEU A 94 7.61 2.24 5.92
C LEU A 94 8.64 2.20 7.05
N GLU A 95 8.54 1.23 7.96
CA GLU A 95 9.43 1.03 9.12
C GLU A 95 9.50 -0.49 9.46
N PRO A 96 10.69 -1.08 9.72
CA PRO A 96 10.82 -2.52 9.94
C PRO A 96 9.97 -3.13 11.07
N ALA A 97 9.92 -2.51 12.25
CA ALA A 97 9.12 -3.00 13.38
C ALA A 97 7.63 -2.93 13.08
N GLU A 98 7.17 -1.86 12.44
CA GLU A 98 5.77 -1.69 12.06
C GLU A 98 5.36 -2.63 10.93
N THR A 99 6.30 -2.99 10.06
CA THR A 99 6.11 -4.07 9.09
C THR A 99 5.84 -5.39 9.80
N VAL A 100 6.75 -5.80 10.70
CA VAL A 100 6.65 -7.08 11.42
C VAL A 100 5.38 -7.14 12.28
N ARG A 101 5.03 -6.05 12.96
CA ARG A 101 3.79 -5.94 13.76
C ARG A 101 2.54 -6.25 12.95
N ASN A 102 2.53 -5.90 11.67
CA ASN A 102 1.36 -5.99 10.81
C ASN A 102 1.33 -7.23 9.89
N LEU A 103 2.35 -8.10 9.96
CA LEU A 103 2.38 -9.37 9.23
C LEU A 103 1.17 -10.28 9.43
N PRO A 104 0.49 -10.32 10.60
CA PRO A 104 -0.71 -11.15 10.75
C PRO A 104 -1.83 -10.84 9.74
N PHE A 105 -1.87 -9.62 9.19
CA PHE A 105 -2.83 -9.28 8.14
C PHE A 105 -2.46 -9.83 6.76
N LEU A 106 -1.18 -10.11 6.50
CA LEU A 106 -0.70 -10.59 5.20
C LEU A 106 -1.24 -11.99 4.90
N LYS A 107 -1.81 -12.16 3.71
CA LYS A 107 -2.26 -13.47 3.24
C LYS A 107 -1.08 -14.37 2.86
N GLU A 108 -1.33 -15.67 2.73
CA GLU A 108 -0.36 -16.59 2.12
C GLU A 108 -0.09 -16.19 0.66
N GLY A 109 1.19 -16.05 0.29
CA GLY A 109 1.63 -15.51 -1.01
C GLY A 109 1.39 -14.01 -1.19
N GLY A 110 1.05 -13.28 -0.11
CA GLY A 110 1.04 -11.82 -0.11
C GLY A 110 2.44 -11.24 -0.23
N LYS A 111 2.54 -10.04 -0.82
CA LYS A 111 3.82 -9.40 -1.11
C LYS A 111 4.12 -8.31 -0.08
N VAL A 112 5.40 -8.11 0.20
CA VAL A 112 5.85 -7.14 1.21
C VAL A 112 6.92 -6.24 0.60
N LEU A 113 6.71 -4.91 0.66
CA LEU A 113 7.75 -3.92 0.38
C LEU A 113 8.11 -3.23 1.68
N VAL A 114 9.39 -3.24 2.04
CA VAL A 114 9.89 -2.74 3.33
C VAL A 114 10.92 -1.67 3.10
N ASN A 115 10.70 -0.51 3.71
CA ASN A 115 11.72 0.49 3.92
C ASN A 115 12.64 0.05 5.06
N THR A 116 13.93 -0.14 4.77
CA THR A 116 14.91 -0.57 5.77
C THR A 116 15.30 0.55 6.72
N HIS A 117 14.95 1.80 6.40
CA HIS A 117 15.18 2.94 7.28
C HIS A 117 14.44 2.77 8.61
N ALA A 118 15.20 2.60 9.68
CA ALA A 118 14.69 2.28 11.00
C ALA A 118 14.53 3.56 11.83
N ILE A 119 13.39 3.69 12.50
CA ILE A 119 13.13 4.79 13.45
C ILE A 119 12.97 4.16 14.83
N PRO A 120 13.93 4.36 15.75
CA PRO A 120 13.84 3.81 17.09
C PRO A 120 12.54 4.26 17.78
N PRO A 121 11.82 3.35 18.46
CA PRO A 121 10.61 3.74 19.18
C PRO A 121 10.88 4.85 20.21
N ALA A 122 10.07 5.90 20.18
CA ALA A 122 10.17 7.03 21.13
C ALA A 122 10.12 6.63 22.62
N SER A 123 9.57 5.45 22.93
CA SER A 123 9.56 4.90 24.28
C SER A 123 9.74 3.39 24.26
N ARG A 124 10.53 2.90 25.23
CA ARG A 124 10.80 1.48 25.43
C ARG A 124 10.29 1.07 26.82
N PRO A 125 9.23 0.24 26.92
CA PRO A 125 8.80 -0.29 28.21
C PRO A 125 9.93 -1.06 28.90
N PRO A 126 10.06 -0.99 30.24
CA PRO A 126 11.06 -1.77 30.96
C PRO A 126 10.95 -3.27 30.64
N GLY A 127 12.08 -3.90 30.31
CA GLY A 127 12.14 -5.33 29.99
C GLY A 127 11.78 -5.72 28.56
N SER A 128 11.40 -4.78 27.68
CA SER A 128 11.27 -5.09 26.26
C SER A 128 12.66 -5.33 25.63
N PRO A 129 12.78 -6.15 24.58
CA PRO A 129 14.05 -6.35 23.87
C PRO A 129 14.58 -5.04 23.29
N GLU A 130 15.88 -5.02 23.00
CA GLU A 130 16.48 -3.90 22.27
C GLU A 130 15.93 -3.84 20.85
N TYR A 131 15.78 -2.64 20.31
CA TYR A 131 15.31 -2.48 18.95
C TYR A 131 16.44 -2.88 17.98
N ASP A 132 16.27 -4.02 17.32
CA ASP A 132 17.21 -4.55 16.35
C ASP A 132 16.55 -4.64 14.96
N PRO A 133 16.64 -3.58 14.13
CA PRO A 133 16.09 -3.59 12.78
C PRO A 133 16.74 -4.66 11.89
N ALA A 134 18.01 -4.99 12.10
CA ALA A 134 18.71 -5.99 11.29
C ALA A 134 18.14 -7.40 11.54
N ALA A 135 17.83 -7.73 12.79
CA ALA A 135 17.15 -8.99 13.13
C ALA A 135 15.74 -9.07 12.52
N LEU A 136 14.99 -7.96 12.53
CA LEU A 136 13.64 -7.91 11.93
C LEU A 136 13.68 -8.09 10.41
N LEU A 137 14.60 -7.41 9.73
CA LEU A 137 14.80 -7.56 8.29
C LEU A 137 15.27 -8.98 7.94
N SER A 138 16.18 -9.56 8.74
CA SER A 138 16.64 -10.94 8.55
C SER A 138 15.49 -11.94 8.71
N PHE A 139 14.62 -11.73 9.70
CA PHE A 139 13.40 -12.52 9.88
C PHE A 139 12.47 -12.42 8.65
N LEU A 140 12.22 -11.21 8.16
CA LEU A 140 11.39 -11.01 6.97
C LEU A 140 11.95 -11.77 5.76
N CYS A 141 13.23 -11.61 5.45
CA CYS A 141 13.89 -12.29 4.34
C CYS A 141 13.92 -13.82 4.50
N ALA A 142 14.02 -14.33 5.72
CA ALA A 142 14.08 -15.78 5.98
C ALA A 142 12.72 -16.48 5.83
N TYR A 143 11.61 -15.80 6.16
CA TYR A 143 10.29 -16.42 6.27
C TYR A 143 9.28 -15.95 5.21
N TYR A 144 9.55 -14.87 4.47
CA TYR A 144 8.64 -14.32 3.46
C TYR A 144 9.34 -14.22 2.10
N PRO A 145 9.12 -15.19 1.17
CA PRO A 145 9.83 -15.23 -0.11
C PRO A 145 9.50 -14.07 -1.05
N ASP A 146 8.33 -13.45 -0.88
CA ASP A 146 7.86 -12.30 -1.67
C ASP A 146 8.09 -10.95 -0.93
N VAL A 147 9.17 -10.85 -0.15
CA VAL A 147 9.63 -9.60 0.44
C VAL A 147 10.66 -8.90 -0.44
N PHE A 148 10.56 -7.57 -0.52
CA PHE A 148 11.61 -6.71 -1.04
C PHE A 148 11.97 -5.66 0.01
N CYS A 149 13.26 -5.57 0.32
CA CYS A 149 13.82 -4.62 1.27
C CYS A 149 14.72 -3.63 0.53
N SER A 150 14.53 -2.34 0.76
CA SER A 150 15.42 -1.29 0.27
C SER A 150 15.34 -0.08 1.20
N ASP A 151 16.40 0.73 1.25
CA ASP A 151 16.34 2.02 1.92
C ASP A 151 15.69 3.04 0.97
N PHE A 152 14.37 3.18 1.06
CA PHE A 152 13.62 4.15 0.27
C PHE A 152 13.81 5.58 0.78
N THR A 153 14.23 5.74 2.03
CA THR A 153 14.56 7.04 2.61
C THR A 153 15.84 7.58 2.00
N GLU A 154 16.91 6.78 1.98
CA GLU A 154 18.18 7.12 1.33
C GLU A 154 17.97 7.33 -0.18
N LEU A 155 17.23 6.44 -0.86
CA LEU A 155 16.91 6.58 -2.28
C LEU A 155 16.19 7.91 -2.59
N ALA A 156 15.26 8.33 -1.72
CA ALA A 156 14.55 9.60 -1.86
C ALA A 156 15.45 10.80 -1.51
N GLU A 157 16.35 10.65 -0.55
CA GLU A 157 17.33 11.68 -0.18
C GLU A 157 18.32 11.96 -1.32
N ASP A 158 18.82 10.91 -1.99
CA ASP A 158 19.72 11.00 -3.14
C ASP A 158 19.14 11.82 -4.31
N VAL A 159 17.81 11.81 -4.47
CA VAL A 159 17.13 12.59 -5.52
C VAL A 159 16.64 13.96 -5.03
N GLY A 160 16.82 14.28 -3.75
CA GLY A 160 16.68 15.63 -3.23
C GLY A 160 15.94 15.76 -1.89
N THR A 161 15.14 14.77 -1.46
CA THR A 161 14.51 14.82 -0.13
C THR A 161 14.03 13.47 0.38
N TYR A 162 14.43 13.11 1.60
CA TYR A 162 13.93 11.92 2.31
C TYR A 162 12.40 11.89 2.44
N ARG A 163 11.74 13.05 2.39
CA ARG A 163 10.27 13.17 2.51
C ARG A 163 9.51 12.52 1.35
N ALA A 164 10.17 12.22 0.24
CA ALA A 164 9.59 11.52 -0.91
C ALA A 164 9.67 9.99 -0.78
N ALA A 165 10.15 9.43 0.35
CA ALA A 165 10.31 8.00 0.55
C ALA A 165 9.00 7.21 0.39
N ASN A 166 7.87 7.75 0.85
CA ASN A 166 6.56 7.11 0.66
C ASN A 166 6.18 7.02 -0.82
N VAL A 167 6.46 8.04 -1.62
CA VAL A 167 6.24 8.03 -3.08
C VAL A 167 7.25 7.13 -3.79
N ALA A 168 8.50 7.05 -3.32
CA ALA A 168 9.46 6.06 -3.79
C ALA A 168 8.92 4.63 -3.61
N MET A 169 8.37 4.31 -2.44
CA MET A 169 7.74 3.01 -2.21
C MET A 169 6.53 2.74 -3.14
N LEU A 170 5.73 3.77 -3.45
CA LEU A 170 4.67 3.66 -4.46
C LEU A 170 5.23 3.37 -5.86
N GLY A 171 6.37 3.98 -6.20
CA GLY A 171 7.12 3.69 -7.43
C GLY A 171 7.60 2.25 -7.50
N ALA A 172 8.14 1.72 -6.40
CA ALA A 172 8.50 0.32 -6.30
C ALA A 172 7.28 -0.59 -6.47
N ALA A 173 6.16 -0.33 -5.79
CA ALA A 173 4.93 -1.12 -5.94
C ALA A 173 4.41 -1.15 -7.39
N ALA A 174 4.48 -0.01 -8.09
CA ALA A 174 4.13 0.06 -9.50
C ALA A 174 5.11 -0.73 -10.40
N GLY A 175 6.43 -0.56 -10.19
CA GLY A 175 7.47 -1.27 -10.94
C GLY A 175 7.42 -2.79 -10.76
N ALA A 176 7.09 -3.25 -9.55
CA ALA A 176 6.86 -4.65 -9.21
C ALA A 176 5.55 -5.22 -9.78
N ARG A 177 4.67 -4.35 -10.35
CA ARG A 177 3.36 -4.72 -10.91
C ARG A 177 2.44 -5.41 -9.90
N VAL A 178 2.46 -4.93 -8.66
CA VAL A 178 1.66 -5.49 -7.54
C VAL A 178 0.46 -4.62 -7.18
N LEU A 179 0.06 -3.70 -8.07
CA LEU A 179 -1.11 -2.85 -7.90
C LEU A 179 -2.25 -3.36 -8.78
N PRO A 180 -3.52 -3.28 -8.33
CA PRO A 180 -4.67 -3.76 -9.09
C PRO A 180 -5.09 -2.81 -10.22
N PHE A 181 -4.34 -1.74 -10.45
CA PHE A 181 -4.57 -0.72 -11.47
C PHE A 181 -3.26 -0.38 -12.19
N LYS A 182 -3.39 0.30 -13.33
CA LYS A 182 -2.25 0.69 -14.16
C LYS A 182 -1.41 1.79 -13.49
N GLU A 183 -0.10 1.74 -13.70
CA GLU A 183 0.85 2.74 -13.19
C GLU A 183 0.49 4.16 -13.62
N GLU A 184 0.03 4.35 -14.86
CA GLU A 184 -0.31 5.68 -15.38
C GLU A 184 -1.39 6.36 -14.55
N ILE A 185 -2.34 5.58 -14.02
CA ILE A 185 -3.40 6.11 -13.15
C ILE A 185 -2.82 6.64 -11.85
N LEU A 186 -1.85 5.94 -11.26
CA LEU A 186 -1.16 6.38 -10.05
C LEU A 186 -0.37 7.67 -10.30
N ARG A 187 0.31 7.78 -11.44
CA ARG A 187 1.03 9.01 -11.84
C ARG A 187 0.10 10.20 -11.98
N GLU A 188 -1.05 10.03 -12.63
CA GLU A 188 -2.05 11.09 -12.74
C GLU A 188 -2.56 11.56 -11.38
N ILE A 189 -2.70 10.65 -10.40
CA ILE A 189 -3.06 11.01 -9.03
C ILE A 189 -1.92 11.72 -8.31
N LEU A 190 -0.67 11.28 -8.47
CA LEU A 190 0.49 11.97 -7.90
C LEU A 190 0.59 13.41 -8.43
N ASP A 191 0.40 13.61 -9.74
CA ASP A 191 0.35 14.94 -10.35
C ASP A 191 -0.77 15.79 -9.76
N ALA A 192 -1.97 15.24 -9.58
CA ALA A 192 -3.11 15.99 -9.05
C ALA A 192 -2.94 16.35 -7.56
N GLU A 193 -2.39 15.45 -6.76
CA GLU A 193 -2.42 15.53 -5.29
C GLU A 193 -1.13 16.10 -4.68
N ILE A 194 0.02 15.93 -5.33
CA ILE A 194 1.29 16.49 -4.86
C ILE A 194 1.39 17.95 -5.29
N PRO A 195 1.65 18.89 -4.35
CA PRO A 195 1.85 20.29 -4.68
C PRO A 195 2.95 20.47 -5.73
N GLU A 196 2.71 21.35 -6.71
CA GLU A 196 3.60 21.58 -7.85
C GLU A 196 5.08 21.72 -7.47
N LYS A 197 5.37 22.51 -6.42
CA LYS A 197 6.72 22.71 -5.88
C LYS A 197 7.46 21.44 -5.43
N TYR A 198 6.76 20.33 -5.23
CA TYR A 198 7.32 19.05 -4.77
C TYR A 198 7.21 17.95 -5.81
N ARG A 199 6.57 18.16 -6.97
CA ARG A 199 6.34 17.10 -7.97
C ARG A 199 7.64 16.54 -8.51
N ALA A 200 8.53 17.40 -9.00
CA ALA A 200 9.79 16.96 -9.63
C ALA A 200 10.63 16.02 -8.76
N VAL A 201 10.74 16.31 -7.45
CA VAL A 201 11.50 15.44 -6.52
C VAL A 201 10.76 14.13 -6.22
N ASN A 202 9.43 14.16 -6.12
CA ASN A 202 8.63 12.96 -5.91
C ASN A 202 8.62 12.06 -7.17
N ASP A 203 8.57 12.65 -8.36
CA ASP A 203 8.65 11.93 -9.64
C ASP A 203 10.01 11.25 -9.81
N ALA A 204 11.10 11.95 -9.46
CA ALA A 204 12.44 11.38 -9.47
C ALA A 204 12.56 10.20 -8.49
N ALA A 205 12.01 10.33 -7.28
CA ALA A 205 12.01 9.26 -6.27
C ALA A 205 11.18 8.05 -6.73
N PHE A 206 9.98 8.30 -7.28
CA PHE A 206 9.13 7.28 -7.86
C PHE A 206 9.85 6.51 -8.97
N GLU A 207 10.43 7.22 -9.95
CA GLU A 207 11.08 6.60 -11.10
C GLU A 207 12.34 5.83 -10.71
N ARG A 208 13.12 6.35 -9.75
CA ARG A 208 14.31 5.68 -9.24
C ARG A 208 13.93 4.35 -8.58
N ALA A 209 12.95 4.35 -7.68
CA ALA A 209 12.49 3.15 -6.99
C ALA A 209 11.83 2.13 -7.94
N ARG A 210 11.02 2.61 -8.89
CA ARG A 210 10.39 1.79 -9.93
C ARG A 210 11.39 0.98 -10.75
N LYS A 211 12.60 1.49 -10.99
CA LYS A 211 13.66 0.78 -11.74
C LYS A 211 14.48 -0.17 -10.88
N CYS A 212 14.54 0.06 -9.57
CA CYS A 212 15.35 -0.73 -8.65
C CYS A 212 14.65 -2.00 -8.15
N ILE A 213 13.32 -2.07 -8.26
CA ILE A 213 12.54 -3.20 -7.76
C ILE A 213 12.71 -4.46 -8.62
N ARG A 214 13.07 -5.57 -7.97
CA ARG A 214 13.00 -6.95 -8.46
C ARG A 214 12.70 -7.83 -7.26
N PHE A 215 11.64 -8.64 -7.29
CA PHE A 215 11.41 -9.58 -6.20
C PHE A 215 12.45 -10.69 -6.25
N ILE A 216 12.76 -11.28 -5.10
CA ILE A 216 13.65 -12.45 -5.01
C ILE A 216 13.06 -13.62 -5.82
N SER A 217 11.73 -13.68 -5.95
CA SER A 217 10.99 -14.67 -6.73
C SER A 217 10.98 -14.41 -8.25
N ASP A 218 11.47 -13.27 -8.73
CA ASP A 218 11.59 -12.98 -10.15
C ASP A 218 12.86 -13.66 -10.72
N PRO A 219 12.76 -14.43 -11.83
CA PRO A 219 13.88 -15.15 -12.45
C PRO A 219 14.95 -14.23 -13.08
#